data_AF-A0A380HK50-F1
#
_entry.id   AF-A0A380HK50-F1
#
_cell.length_a   1.000
_cell.length_b   1.000
_cell.length_c   1.000
_cell.angle_alpha   90.00
_cell.angle_beta   90.00
_cell.angle_gamma   90.00
#
_symmetry.space_group_name_H-M   'P 1'
#
loop_
_entity.id
_entity.type
_entity.pdbx_description
1 polymer ?
#
loop_
_entity_poly.entity_id
_entity_poly.type
_entity_poly.pdbx_seq_one_letter_code
_entity_poly.pdbx_strand_id
1 'polypeptide(L)'
;MMTSVKIPQAYEELLNIPNDLRDDAYKYCVMVLSGAYITCKDTRLACIRHLKDIHKSIESSEWNYTYKPKRAKKVIKFVEALPDTKGNINKLGLFQKFIIASVRGWFTKDTDMLRFKKAFISMARKQGKRFAWLYRNV
;
A
#
# COMPACT_ATOMS: atom_id res chain seq x y z
N MET A 1 3.75 8.77 -21.32
CA MET A 1 2.55 9.62 -21.29
C MET A 1 1.76 9.31 -20.02
N MET A 2 1.72 10.22 -19.05
CA MET A 2 0.73 10.12 -17.97
C MET A 2 -0.57 10.66 -18.55
N THR A 3 -1.50 9.77 -18.85
CA THR A 3 -2.89 10.13 -19.19
C THR A 3 -3.39 11.15 -18.19
N SER A 4 -4.02 12.22 -18.66
CA SER A 4 -4.66 13.22 -17.79
C SER A 4 -5.77 12.53 -17.02
N VAL A 5 -5.42 12.04 -15.85
CA VAL A 5 -6.28 11.24 -15.00
C VAL A 5 -7.28 12.21 -14.35
N LYS A 6 -8.55 12.17 -14.78
CA LYS A 6 -9.62 12.99 -14.18
C LYS A 6 -9.90 12.47 -12.76
N ILE A 7 -9.42 13.21 -11.76
CA ILE A 7 -9.70 12.92 -10.35
C ILE A 7 -11.11 13.45 -10.05
N PRO A 8 -12.02 12.62 -9.51
CA PRO A 8 -13.30 13.12 -9.02
C PRO A 8 -13.09 14.12 -7.87
N GLN A 9 -13.81 15.24 -7.89
CA GLN A 9 -13.69 16.33 -6.90
C GLN A 9 -13.75 15.82 -5.44
N ALA A 10 -14.56 14.79 -5.18
CA ALA A 10 -14.71 14.16 -3.86
C ALA A 10 -13.42 13.51 -3.30
N TYR A 11 -12.41 13.24 -4.12
CA TYR A 11 -11.16 12.60 -3.69
C TYR A 11 -9.97 13.56 -3.67
N GLU A 12 -10.12 14.81 -4.12
CA GLU A 12 -9.04 15.80 -4.17
C GLU A 12 -8.47 16.09 -2.78
N GLU A 13 -9.34 16.31 -1.80
CA GLU A 13 -8.96 16.51 -0.39
C GLU A 13 -8.20 15.29 0.17
N LEU A 14 -8.70 14.08 -0.11
CA LEU A 14 -8.08 12.85 0.35
C LEU A 14 -6.69 12.61 -0.26
N LEU A 15 -6.49 13.05 -1.51
CA LEU A 15 -5.23 12.90 -2.21
C LEU A 15 -4.21 13.99 -1.87
N ASN A 16 -4.64 15.06 -1.17
CA ASN A 16 -3.78 16.12 -0.70
C ASN A 16 -2.93 15.69 0.50
N ILE A 17 -1.90 14.88 0.26
CA ILE A 17 -0.95 14.45 1.30
C ILE A 17 0.44 15.07 1.12
N PRO A 18 1.21 15.24 2.22
CA PRO A 18 2.59 15.72 2.17
C PRO A 18 3.48 14.87 1.25
N ASN A 19 4.43 15.51 0.57
CA ASN A 19 5.28 14.83 -0.41
C ASN A 19 6.12 13.69 0.21
N ASP A 20 6.49 13.81 1.49
CA ASP A 20 7.26 12.79 2.21
C ASP A 20 6.51 11.47 2.40
N LEU A 21 5.18 11.50 2.35
CA LEU A 21 4.30 10.34 2.49
C LEU A 21 3.84 9.76 1.15
N ARG A 22 4.21 10.39 0.03
CA ARG A 22 3.88 9.92 -1.32
C ARG A 22 4.81 8.79 -1.75
N ASP A 23 4.33 7.56 -1.64
CA ASP A 23 5.05 6.36 -2.04
C ASP A 23 4.34 5.61 -3.20
N ASP A 24 4.77 4.37 -3.48
CA ASP A 24 4.13 3.55 -4.52
C ASP A 24 2.69 3.13 -4.12
N ALA A 25 2.36 3.11 -2.83
CA ALA A 25 1.01 2.87 -2.34
C ALA A 25 0.09 4.07 -2.61
N TYR A 26 0.59 5.30 -2.41
CA TYR A 26 -0.11 6.51 -2.83
C TYR A 26 -0.39 6.52 -4.33
N LYS A 27 0.60 6.20 -5.16
CA LYS A 27 0.41 6.10 -6.63
C LYS A 27 -0.69 5.10 -6.99
N TYR A 28 -0.72 3.96 -6.33
CA TYR A 28 -1.79 2.98 -6.51
C TYR A 28 -3.16 3.56 -6.13
N CYS A 29 -3.27 4.25 -5.00
CA CYS A 29 -4.50 4.91 -4.58
C CYS A 29 -4.98 5.95 -5.61
N VAL A 30 -4.07 6.76 -6.16
CA VAL A 30 -4.40 7.73 -7.23
C VAL A 30 -4.99 7.01 -8.45
N MET A 31 -4.35 5.93 -8.91
CA MET A 31 -4.82 5.17 -10.08
C MET A 31 -6.18 4.49 -9.85
N VAL A 32 -6.44 4.03 -8.62
CA VAL A 32 -7.73 3.40 -8.26
C VAL A 32 -8.85 4.43 -8.11
N LEU A 33 -8.60 5.54 -7.40
CA LEU A 33 -9.62 6.55 -7.11
C LEU A 33 -10.01 7.38 -8.33
N SER A 34 -9.09 7.54 -9.25
CA SER A 34 -9.35 8.16 -10.54
C SER A 34 -10.05 7.27 -11.57
N GLY A 35 -10.19 5.98 -11.28
CA GLY A 35 -10.78 5.01 -12.20
C GLY A 35 -9.85 4.52 -13.31
N ALA A 36 -8.57 4.90 -13.30
CA ALA A 36 -7.59 4.33 -14.24
C ALA A 36 -7.42 2.80 -14.04
N TYR A 37 -7.54 2.34 -12.79
CA TYR A 37 -7.64 0.92 -12.46
C TYR A 37 -9.07 0.54 -12.06
N ILE A 38 -9.66 -0.36 -12.84
CA ILE A 38 -10.95 -0.97 -12.53
C ILE A 38 -10.74 -1.99 -11.40
N THR A 39 -11.24 -1.69 -10.21
CA THR A 39 -11.15 -2.56 -9.04
C THR A 39 -12.52 -2.82 -8.42
N CYS A 40 -12.62 -3.84 -7.57
CA CYS A 40 -13.81 -4.05 -6.74
C CYS A 40 -13.99 -2.90 -5.73
N LYS A 41 -15.21 -2.80 -5.19
CA LYS A 41 -15.59 -1.82 -4.16
C LYS A 41 -14.66 -1.86 -2.95
N ASP A 42 -14.32 -3.07 -2.47
CA ASP A 42 -13.48 -3.24 -1.28
C ASP A 42 -12.06 -2.73 -1.47
N THR A 43 -11.49 -2.91 -2.66
CA THR A 43 -10.16 -2.38 -2.99
C THR A 43 -10.16 -0.86 -3.00
N ARG A 44 -11.22 -0.25 -3.53
CA ARG A 44 -11.40 1.21 -3.50
C ARG A 44 -11.54 1.70 -2.07
N LEU A 45 -12.36 1.04 -1.25
CA LEU A 45 -12.53 1.37 0.16
C LEU A 45 -11.21 1.22 0.95
N ALA A 46 -10.38 0.23 0.62
CA ALA A 46 -9.06 0.07 1.22
C ALA A 46 -8.13 1.25 0.90
N CYS A 47 -8.15 1.77 -0.33
CA CYS A 47 -7.39 2.96 -0.73
C CYS A 47 -7.87 4.20 0.03
N ILE A 48 -9.20 4.40 0.12
CA ILE A 48 -9.80 5.52 0.88
C ILE A 48 -9.41 5.42 2.35
N ARG A 49 -9.52 4.23 2.97
CA ARG A 49 -9.12 4.01 4.36
C ARG A 49 -7.65 4.34 4.59
N HIS A 50 -6.77 3.91 3.69
CA HIS A 50 -5.34 4.18 3.79
C HIS A 50 -5.06 5.70 3.80
N LEU A 51 -5.66 6.46 2.89
CA LEU A 51 -5.49 7.91 2.84
C LEU A 51 -6.12 8.62 4.05
N LYS A 52 -7.32 8.20 4.48
CA LYS A 52 -7.95 8.73 5.70
C LYS A 52 -7.12 8.47 6.94
N ASP A 53 -6.53 7.29 7.07
CA ASP A 53 -5.64 6.96 8.19
C ASP A 53 -4.39 7.85 8.17
N ILE A 54 -3.89 8.26 6.99
CA ILE A 54 -2.76 9.20 6.87
C ILE A 54 -3.17 10.58 7.38
N HIS A 55 -4.29 11.12 6.90
CA HIS A 55 -4.82 12.41 7.35
C HIS A 55 -5.03 12.44 8.87
N LYS A 56 -5.68 11.39 9.42
CA LYS A 56 -5.84 11.24 10.87
C LYS A 56 -4.51 11.23 11.63
N SER A 57 -3.48 10.61 11.06
CA SER A 57 -2.17 10.57 11.71
C SER A 57 -1.45 11.92 11.74
N ILE A 58 -1.83 12.85 10.86
CA ILE A 58 -1.30 14.21 10.77
C ILE A 58 -2.13 15.16 11.64
N GLU A 59 -3.46 15.09 11.54
CA GLU A 59 -4.39 16.02 12.20
C GLU A 59 -4.59 15.72 13.68
N SER A 60 -4.57 14.44 14.07
CA SER A 60 -4.90 14.03 15.44
C SER A 60 -3.66 13.56 16.22
N SER A 61 -3.40 14.26 17.32
CA SER A 61 -2.42 13.84 18.34
C SER A 61 -2.78 12.49 18.95
N GLU A 62 -4.08 12.26 19.19
CA GLU A 62 -4.62 11.06 19.84
C GLU A 62 -4.48 9.78 18.99
N TRP A 63 -4.28 9.93 17.68
CA TRP A 63 -4.11 8.77 16.81
C TRP A 63 -2.74 8.11 17.05
N ASN A 64 -2.74 6.92 17.64
CA ASN A 64 -1.51 6.20 18.02
C ASN A 64 -0.77 5.52 16.85
N TYR A 65 -1.18 5.73 15.60
CA TYR A 65 -0.51 5.08 14.46
C TYR A 65 0.12 6.11 13.52
N THR A 66 1.32 5.80 13.04
CA THR A 66 2.03 6.62 12.05
C THR A 66 2.41 5.80 10.83
N TYR A 67 2.31 6.41 9.67
CA TYR A 67 2.69 5.80 8.40
C TYR A 67 4.16 6.09 8.08
N LYS A 68 4.96 5.03 7.91
CA LYS A 68 6.40 5.12 7.64
C LYS A 68 6.73 4.58 6.23
N PRO A 69 6.64 5.39 5.17
CA PRO A 69 6.85 4.95 3.79
C PRO A 69 8.26 4.40 3.54
N LYS A 70 9.28 4.96 4.21
CA LYS A 70 10.67 4.47 4.11
C LYS A 70 10.81 3.00 4.55
N ARG A 71 10.06 2.57 5.57
CA ARG A 71 10.08 1.18 6.04
C ARG A 71 9.32 0.25 5.10
N ALA A 72 8.15 0.68 4.62
CA ALA A 72 7.42 -0.05 3.58
C ALA A 72 8.29 -0.29 2.34
N LYS A 73 9.01 0.74 1.88
CA LYS A 73 9.93 0.65 0.72
C LYS A 73 11.07 -0.34 0.94
N LYS A 74 11.63 -0.46 2.15
CA LYS A 74 12.65 -1.47 2.46
C LYS A 74 12.09 -2.88 2.31
N VAL A 75 10.88 -3.14 2.80
CA VAL A 75 10.23 -4.45 2.66
C VAL A 75 9.90 -4.75 1.20
N ILE A 76 9.40 -3.77 0.44
CA ILE A 76 9.15 -3.91 -1.00
C ILE A 76 10.42 -4.29 -1.74
N LYS A 77 11.53 -3.58 -1.50
CA LYS A 77 12.83 -3.88 -2.11
C LYS A 77 13.35 -5.26 -1.73
N PHE A 78 13.17 -5.66 -0.48
CA PHE A 78 13.55 -7.00 -0.03
C PHE A 78 12.78 -8.07 -0.80
N VAL A 79 11.46 -7.91 -0.94
CA VAL A 79 10.62 -8.84 -1.71
C VAL A 79 11.01 -8.82 -3.19
N GLU A 80 11.27 -7.66 -3.80
CA GLU A 80 11.73 -7.55 -5.19
C GLU A 80 13.11 -8.16 -5.44
N ALA A 81 13.98 -8.21 -4.42
CA ALA A 81 15.32 -8.78 -4.54
C ALA A 81 15.34 -10.31 -4.51
N LEU A 82 14.24 -10.95 -4.12
CA LEU A 82 14.16 -12.41 -4.05
C LEU A 82 14.04 -13.00 -5.47
N PRO A 83 14.88 -13.97 -5.84
CA PRO A 83 14.75 -14.65 -7.12
C PRO A 83 13.50 -15.55 -7.12
N ASP A 84 12.77 -15.56 -8.23
CA ASP A 84 11.69 -16.54 -8.44
C ASP A 84 12.27 -17.96 -8.53
N THR A 85 11.43 -19.00 -8.47
CA THR A 85 11.85 -20.42 -8.63
C THR A 85 12.59 -20.67 -9.96
N LYS A 86 12.48 -19.73 -10.92
CA LYS A 86 13.16 -19.74 -12.22
C LYS A 86 14.38 -18.79 -12.31
N GLY A 87 14.81 -18.20 -11.21
CA GLY A 87 15.97 -17.29 -11.16
C GLY A 87 15.72 -15.87 -11.66
N ASN A 88 14.50 -15.54 -12.10
CA ASN A 88 14.18 -14.20 -12.60
C ASN A 88 13.77 -13.24 -11.47
N ILE A 89 14.29 -12.01 -11.55
CA ILE A 89 13.93 -10.92 -10.65
C ILE A 89 12.64 -10.29 -11.18
N ASN A 90 11.52 -10.55 -10.51
CA ASN A 90 10.22 -10.02 -10.89
C ASN A 90 9.94 -8.71 -10.15
N LYS A 91 9.75 -7.62 -10.88
CA LYS A 91 9.27 -6.36 -10.29
C LYS A 91 7.83 -6.53 -9.80
N LEU A 92 7.54 -6.08 -8.58
CA LEU A 92 6.21 -6.17 -8.01
C LEU A 92 5.26 -5.18 -8.69
N GLY A 93 4.02 -5.62 -8.91
CA GLY A 93 2.95 -4.74 -9.38
C GLY A 93 2.56 -3.70 -8.33
N LEU A 94 2.00 -2.56 -8.74
CA LEU A 94 1.57 -1.49 -7.82
C LEU A 94 0.58 -1.99 -6.75
N PHE A 95 -0.33 -2.89 -7.10
CA PHE A 95 -1.27 -3.47 -6.14
C PHE A 95 -0.56 -4.31 -5.06
N GLN A 96 0.51 -5.05 -5.42
CA GLN A 96 1.29 -5.85 -4.48
C GLN A 96 2.06 -4.93 -3.54
N LYS A 97 2.65 -3.85 -4.08
CA LYS A 97 3.31 -2.81 -3.30
C LYS A 97 2.35 -2.15 -2.32
N PHE A 98 1.13 -1.84 -2.75
CA PHE A 98 0.08 -1.29 -1.90
C PHE A 98 -0.30 -2.22 -0.74
N ILE A 99 -0.44 -3.52 -0.99
CA ILE A 99 -0.73 -4.52 0.05
C ILE A 99 0.40 -4.56 1.07
N ILE A 100 1.66 -4.67 0.61
CA ILE A 100 2.84 -4.72 1.49
C ILE A 100 2.93 -3.43 2.31
N ALA A 101 2.77 -2.27 1.69
CA ALA A 101 2.79 -0.98 2.34
C ALA A 101 1.65 -0.83 3.37
N SER A 102 0.45 -1.31 3.05
CA SER A 102 -0.69 -1.29 3.97
C SER A 102 -0.51 -2.20 5.19
N VAL A 103 0.24 -3.30 5.08
CA VAL A 103 0.50 -4.20 6.21
C VAL A 103 1.76 -3.81 6.99
N ARG A 104 2.83 -3.42 6.29
CA ARG A 104 4.19 -3.20 6.84
C ARG A 104 4.61 -1.73 6.91
N GLY A 105 3.76 -0.80 6.51
CA GLY A 105 4.01 0.64 6.59
C GLY A 105 3.42 1.32 7.82
N TRP A 106 2.51 0.68 8.55
CA TRP A 106 1.84 1.26 9.71
C TRP A 106 2.45 0.80 11.03
N PHE A 107 2.86 1.77 11.85
CA PHE A 107 3.52 1.54 13.14
C PHE A 107 2.82 2.29 14.27
N THR A 108 2.91 1.78 15.50
CA THR A 108 2.50 2.50 16.71
C THR A 108 3.47 3.65 17.00
N LYS A 109 2.98 4.79 17.52
CA LYS A 109 3.83 5.93 17.89
C LYS A 109 4.69 5.59 19.11
N ASP A 110 4.09 4.96 20.12
CA ASP A 110 4.75 4.73 21.42
C ASP A 110 5.84 3.65 21.38
N THR A 111 5.53 2.51 20.74
CA THR A 111 6.34 1.28 20.84
C THR A 111 7.01 0.89 19.52
N ASP A 112 6.78 1.67 18.46
CA ASP A 112 7.31 1.43 17.12
C ASP A 112 7.06 0.00 16.58
N MET A 113 5.95 -0.60 16.99
CA MET A 113 5.52 -1.94 16.57
C MET A 113 4.58 -1.86 15.37
N LEU A 114 4.48 -2.94 14.60
CA LEU A 114 3.52 -3.03 13.51
C LEU A 114 2.07 -2.93 14.03
N ARG A 115 1.26 -2.07 13.39
CA ARG A 115 -0.20 -1.99 13.64
C ARG A 115 -0.88 -3.33 13.34
N PHE A 116 -0.50 -3.98 12.24
CA PHE A 116 -1.09 -5.23 11.80
C PHE A 116 -0.11 -6.39 12.04
N LYS A 117 -0.40 -7.24 13.03
CA LYS A 117 0.36 -8.47 13.30
C LYS A 117 -0.06 -9.63 12.39
N LYS A 118 -1.34 -9.68 12.01
CA LYS A 118 -1.91 -10.69 11.11
C LYS A 118 -2.70 -9.97 10.01
N ALA A 119 -2.56 -10.42 8.77
CA ALA A 119 -3.30 -9.91 7.63
C ALA A 119 -3.91 -11.08 6.84
N PHE A 120 -5.19 -10.95 6.50
CA PHE A 120 -5.88 -11.88 5.61
C PHE A 120 -6.06 -11.21 4.25
N ILE A 121 -5.55 -11.84 3.19
CA ILE A 121 -5.54 -11.26 1.84
C ILE A 121 -6.21 -12.25 0.88
N SER A 122 -7.43 -11.92 0.46
CA SER A 122 -8.14 -12.64 -0.60
C SER A 122 -7.88 -11.99 -1.96
N MET A 123 -7.60 -12.81 -2.98
CA MET A 123 -7.24 -12.36 -4.33
C MET A 123 -7.57 -13.47 -5.34
N ALA A 124 -7.72 -13.16 -6.64
CA ALA A 124 -7.97 -14.18 -7.67
C ALA A 124 -6.74 -15.08 -7.95
N ARG A 125 -6.94 -16.26 -8.59
CA ARG A 125 -5.84 -17.14 -9.02
C ARG A 125 -4.96 -16.46 -10.09
N LYS A 126 -3.70 -16.91 -10.22
CA LYS A 126 -2.67 -16.44 -11.17
C LYS A 126 -2.07 -15.03 -10.92
N GLN A 127 -2.32 -14.41 -9.78
CA GLN A 127 -1.78 -13.07 -9.42
C GLN A 127 -0.44 -13.10 -8.66
N GLY A 128 0.44 -14.08 -8.93
CA GLY A 128 1.77 -14.13 -8.30
C GLY A 128 1.79 -14.40 -6.77
N LYS A 129 0.67 -14.85 -6.17
CA LYS A 129 0.56 -15.02 -4.71
C LYS A 129 1.62 -15.92 -4.08
N ARG A 130 2.09 -16.94 -4.79
CA ARG A 130 3.05 -17.92 -4.27
C ARG A 130 4.35 -17.26 -3.79
N PHE A 131 4.78 -16.20 -4.44
CA PHE A 131 6.00 -15.47 -4.11
C PHE A 131 5.86 -14.66 -2.80
N ALA A 132 4.72 -14.01 -2.59
CA ALA A 132 4.47 -13.24 -1.37
C ALA A 132 4.19 -14.10 -0.12
N TRP A 133 3.78 -15.36 -0.29
CA TRP A 133 3.33 -16.25 0.80
C TRP A 133 4.35 -17.31 1.23
N LEU A 134 5.49 -17.46 0.55
CA LEU A 134 6.47 -18.52 0.86
C LEU A 134 7.13 -18.37 2.25
N TYR A 135 7.02 -17.21 2.92
CA TYR A 135 7.65 -16.93 4.21
C TYR A 135 6.69 -17.01 5.41
N ARG A 136 5.78 -17.99 5.44
CA ARG A 136 4.95 -18.29 6.64
C ARG A 136 5.14 -19.71 7.17
N ASN A 137 6.23 -20.38 6.82
CA ASN A 137 6.66 -21.67 7.37
C ASN A 137 8.20 -21.78 7.38
N VAL A 138 8.88 -20.80 7.98
CA VAL A 138 10.20 -20.97 8.60
C VAL A 138 10.20 -20.16 9.89
#